data_AF-A0A0R3RAL2-F1
#
_entry.id   AF-A0A0R3RAL2-F1
#
_cell.length_a   1.000
_cell.length_b   1.000
_cell.length_c   1.000
_cell.angle_alpha   90.00
_cell.angle_beta   90.00
_cell.angle_gamma   90.00
#
_symmetry.space_group_name_H-M   'P 1'
#
loop_
_entity.id
_entity.type
_entity.pdbx_description
1 polymer ?
#
loop_
_entity_poly.entity_id
_entity_poly.type
_entity_poly.pdbx_seq_one_letter_code
_entity_poly.pdbx_strand_id
1 'polypeptide(L)'
;MFNFEDIIFGISKTNDLVVNGRSFFKYVGSYTADEDYLLTVTFDSHSSSSKLQIAELKDILTTDKQISYKSSRAIERGAMLIGYETGSTRVWLQMPRGNLETIHLKELLLNKLKKLLNDLHFKDAAVIMKKHRIDMNLFYDHNPEFFMKYIGQFVEDIGSAELLNLFVASLNNDNVTLGIYSENYSNSNHIKLDKKAVKSNENKVQKVCTTIREHILSLDDIHITDLYTTVILTYLKEQPPQVSKALLALREQALKLPHGKELEKKWIAYVSLLAPTENLFNVALSTYDLNLTLAVAENSQMVKFL
;
A
#
# COMPACT_ATOMS: atom_id res chain seq x y z
N MET A 1 24.37 21.82 9.75
CA MET A 1 24.41 22.92 8.77
C MET A 1 25.47 22.52 7.76
N PHE A 2 25.08 21.82 6.69
CA PHE A 2 26.01 21.50 5.62
C PHE A 2 26.26 22.79 4.84
N ASN A 3 27.53 23.17 4.63
CA ASN A 3 27.86 24.20 3.65
C ASN A 3 27.36 23.69 2.30
N PHE A 4 26.29 24.26 1.77
CA PHE A 4 25.92 24.05 0.38
C PHE A 4 26.94 24.81 -0.46
N GLU A 5 28.03 24.14 -0.84
CA GLU A 5 28.72 24.52 -2.06
C GLU A 5 27.68 24.40 -3.19
N ASP A 6 27.58 25.43 -4.03
CA ASP A 6 26.66 25.41 -5.17
C ASP A 6 26.96 24.18 -6.04
N ILE A 7 25.97 23.30 -6.21
CA ILE A 7 26.11 22.12 -7.06
C ILE A 7 25.67 22.50 -8.47
N ILE A 8 26.60 22.42 -9.42
CA ILE A 8 26.37 22.76 -10.82
C ILE A 8 26.21 21.49 -11.63
N PHE A 9 25.06 21.38 -12.30
CA PHE A 9 24.75 20.31 -13.25
C PHE A 9 24.87 20.83 -14.69
N GLY A 10 25.30 19.96 -15.60
CA GLY A 10 25.33 20.24 -17.03
C GLY A 10 25.37 18.97 -17.86
N ILE A 11 24.88 19.04 -19.10
CA ILE A 11 25.06 17.97 -20.08
C ILE A 11 26.19 18.39 -21.04
N SER A 12 27.18 17.53 -21.22
CA SER A 12 28.28 17.74 -22.16
C SER A 12 27.84 17.58 -23.62
N LYS A 13 28.69 17.97 -24.58
CA LYS A 13 28.46 17.71 -26.02
C LYS A 13 28.35 16.22 -26.37
N THR A 14 28.86 15.33 -25.51
CA THR A 14 28.79 13.88 -25.67
C THR A 14 27.57 13.26 -24.98
N ASN A 15 26.62 14.09 -24.50
CA ASN A 15 25.47 13.68 -23.71
C ASN A 15 25.84 13.01 -22.37
N ASP A 16 26.93 13.46 -21.74
CA ASP A 16 27.28 13.01 -20.40
C ASP A 16 26.78 14.03 -19.38
N LEU A 17 26.08 13.59 -18.35
CA LEU A 17 25.73 14.43 -17.21
C LEU A 17 26.97 14.65 -16.34
N VAL A 18 27.33 15.92 -16.21
CA VAL A 18 28.45 16.42 -15.45
C VAL A 18 27.92 17.15 -14.22
N VAL A 19 28.48 16.83 -13.05
CA VAL A 19 28.21 17.51 -11.78
C VAL A 19 29.53 18.01 -11.22
N ASN A 20 29.65 19.31 -10.98
CA ASN A 20 30.89 19.96 -10.49
C ASN A 20 32.16 19.56 -11.28
N GLY A 21 32.04 19.49 -12.61
CA GLY A 21 33.14 19.13 -13.51
C GLY A 21 33.44 17.64 -13.65
N ARG A 22 32.75 16.76 -12.90
CA ARG A 22 32.91 15.30 -12.98
C ARG A 22 31.74 14.67 -13.74
N SER A 23 32.02 13.76 -14.67
CA SER A 23 31.00 13.03 -15.42
C SER A 23 30.48 11.83 -14.63
N PHE A 24 29.16 11.68 -14.52
CA PHE A 24 28.51 10.64 -13.71
C PHE A 24 27.63 9.70 -14.52
N PHE A 25 26.83 10.22 -15.45
CA PHE A 25 25.93 9.40 -16.28
C PHE A 25 26.14 9.68 -17.76
N LYS A 26 26.16 8.63 -18.57
CA LYS A 26 26.32 8.73 -20.02
C LYS A 26 24.97 8.69 -20.72
N TYR A 27 24.94 9.23 -21.94
CA TYR A 27 23.77 9.23 -22.83
C TYR A 27 22.52 9.89 -22.23
N VAL A 28 22.70 10.91 -21.39
CA VAL A 28 21.63 11.67 -20.77
C VAL A 28 21.11 12.70 -21.76
N GLY A 29 19.82 12.64 -22.08
CA GLY A 29 19.15 13.59 -22.96
C GLY A 29 18.57 14.80 -22.25
N SER A 30 18.03 14.58 -21.07
CA SER A 30 17.44 15.62 -20.23
C SER A 30 17.52 15.20 -18.77
N TYR A 31 17.59 16.18 -17.88
CA TYR A 31 17.65 15.96 -16.45
C TYR A 31 16.89 17.05 -15.69
N THR A 32 16.56 16.75 -14.45
CA THR A 32 16.01 17.68 -13.46
C THR A 32 16.47 17.22 -12.09
N ALA A 33 16.69 18.14 -11.17
CA ALA A 33 17.13 17.83 -9.81
C ALA A 33 16.46 18.74 -8.78
N ASP A 34 16.27 18.23 -7.58
CA ASP A 34 15.98 19.00 -6.36
C ASP A 34 17.00 18.65 -5.26
N GLU A 35 16.68 18.99 -4.01
CA GLU A 35 17.55 18.73 -2.85
C GLU A 35 17.75 17.23 -2.55
N ASP A 36 16.80 16.38 -2.94
CA ASP A 36 16.77 14.96 -2.59
C ASP A 36 17.10 14.06 -3.80
N TYR A 37 16.65 14.41 -5.00
CA TYR A 37 16.72 13.54 -6.18
C TYR A 37 17.31 14.21 -7.42
N LEU A 38 17.93 13.37 -8.25
CA LEU A 38 18.23 13.64 -9.64
C LEU A 38 17.44 12.67 -10.50
N LEU A 39 16.66 13.19 -11.44
CA LEU A 39 15.97 12.41 -12.45
C LEU A 39 16.60 12.66 -13.81
N THR A 40 16.81 11.59 -14.56
CA THR A 40 17.40 11.65 -15.90
C THR A 40 16.56 10.85 -16.88
N VAL A 41 16.55 11.30 -18.12
CA VAL A 41 16.17 10.45 -19.25
C VAL A 41 17.43 10.10 -20.01
N THR A 42 17.72 8.80 -20.10
CA THR A 42 18.85 8.28 -20.86
C THR A 42 18.39 7.62 -22.16
N PHE A 43 19.25 7.72 -23.17
CA PHE A 43 19.09 7.07 -24.46
C PHE A 43 19.99 5.84 -24.52
N ASP A 44 19.44 4.75 -25.04
CA ASP A 44 20.19 3.52 -25.28
C ASP A 44 20.16 3.26 -26.79
N SER A 45 21.33 3.29 -27.44
CA SER A 45 21.46 3.16 -28.89
C SER A 45 20.96 1.81 -29.42
N HIS A 46 20.93 0.79 -28.57
CA HIS A 46 20.49 -0.57 -28.92
C HIS A 46 19.06 -0.87 -28.47
N SER A 47 18.39 0.07 -27.80
CA SER A 47 17.01 -0.08 -27.36
C SER A 47 16.03 0.69 -28.24
N SER A 48 14.84 0.11 -28.41
CA SER A 48 13.69 0.81 -28.98
C SER A 48 13.03 1.79 -28.01
N SER A 49 13.53 1.90 -26.76
CA SER A 49 12.98 2.74 -25.69
C SER A 49 14.05 3.61 -25.03
N SER A 50 13.63 4.78 -24.55
CA SER A 50 14.42 5.58 -23.61
C SER A 50 14.18 5.08 -22.17
N LYS A 51 15.02 5.48 -21.22
CA LYS A 51 14.86 5.12 -19.80
C LYS A 51 14.72 6.37 -18.95
N LEU A 52 13.62 6.48 -18.19
CA LEU A 52 13.49 7.42 -17.08
C LEU A 52 14.13 6.79 -15.86
N GLN A 53 15.09 7.47 -15.24
CA GLN A 53 15.86 6.96 -14.13
C GLN A 53 15.90 7.96 -12.99
N ILE A 54 16.01 7.47 -11.76
CA ILE A 54 16.07 8.28 -10.54
C ILE A 54 17.26 7.86 -9.68
N ALA A 55 17.96 8.84 -9.14
CA ALA A 55 19.05 8.68 -8.19
C ALA A 55 18.87 9.64 -7.01
N GLU A 56 19.35 9.25 -5.83
CA GLU A 56 19.39 10.12 -4.65
C GLU A 56 20.59 11.05 -4.75
N LEU A 57 20.38 12.35 -4.52
CA LEU A 57 21.44 13.34 -4.67
C LEU A 57 22.57 13.13 -3.66
N LYS A 58 22.24 12.65 -2.46
CA LYS A 58 23.23 12.32 -1.41
C LYS A 58 24.23 11.27 -1.92
N ASP A 59 23.75 10.23 -2.59
CA ASP A 59 24.60 9.17 -3.14
C ASP A 59 25.59 9.73 -4.18
N ILE A 60 25.17 10.75 -4.94
CA ILE A 60 25.99 11.45 -5.95
C ILE A 60 27.08 12.30 -5.30
N LEU A 61 26.77 12.96 -4.18
CA LEU A 61 27.68 13.89 -3.52
C LEU A 61 28.69 13.21 -2.59
N THR A 62 28.35 12.06 -2.01
CA THR A 62 29.19 11.41 -0.99
C THR A 62 30.10 10.31 -1.53
N THR A 63 29.92 9.85 -2.77
CA THR A 63 30.55 8.62 -3.25
C THR A 63 31.43 8.87 -4.48
N ASP A 64 32.74 8.62 -4.37
CA ASP A 64 33.67 8.57 -5.52
C ASP A 64 33.48 7.30 -6.40
N LYS A 65 32.45 6.49 -6.13
CA LYS A 65 32.16 5.25 -6.87
C LYS A 65 31.09 5.48 -7.95
N GLN A 66 31.04 4.55 -8.90
CA GLN A 66 30.04 4.50 -9.96
C GLN A 66 28.63 4.46 -9.37
N ILE A 67 27.87 5.54 -9.56
CA ILE A 67 26.53 5.70 -9.00
C ILE A 67 25.55 4.81 -9.76
N SER A 68 24.78 4.02 -9.03
CA SER A 68 23.69 3.23 -9.59
C SER A 68 22.37 3.97 -9.44
N TYR A 69 21.56 3.98 -10.50
CA TYR A 69 20.17 4.42 -10.40
C TYR A 69 19.40 3.54 -9.42
N LYS A 70 18.52 4.15 -8.59
CA LYS A 70 17.61 3.44 -7.70
C LYS A 70 16.54 2.71 -8.50
N SER A 71 16.07 3.30 -9.59
CA SER A 71 15.13 2.65 -10.49
C SER A 71 15.27 3.14 -11.91
N SER A 72 14.74 2.32 -12.83
CA SER A 72 14.74 2.58 -14.25
C SER A 72 13.41 2.13 -14.85
N ARG A 73 12.75 3.02 -15.60
CA ARG A 73 11.51 2.75 -16.31
C ARG A 73 11.68 3.02 -17.80
N ALA A 74 11.30 2.05 -18.63
CA ALA A 74 11.25 2.27 -20.08
C ALA A 74 10.15 3.28 -20.45
N ILE A 75 10.47 4.20 -21.35
CA ILE A 75 9.58 5.23 -21.89
C ILE A 75 9.73 5.32 -23.42
N GLU A 76 8.82 6.02 -24.10
CA GLU A 76 8.88 6.20 -25.56
C GLU A 76 10.24 6.81 -25.96
N ARG A 77 10.85 6.26 -27.01
CA ARG A 77 12.14 6.75 -27.51
C ARG A 77 12.01 8.20 -27.96
N GLY A 78 12.89 9.05 -27.45
CA GLY A 78 12.89 10.49 -27.75
C GLY A 78 11.99 11.31 -26.83
N ALA A 79 11.38 10.70 -25.81
CA ALA A 79 10.73 11.45 -24.75
C ALA A 79 11.75 12.34 -24.01
N MET A 80 11.32 13.53 -23.59
CA MET A 80 12.13 14.51 -22.89
C MET A 80 11.54 14.83 -21.52
N LEU A 81 12.40 14.90 -20.52
CA LEU A 81 12.05 15.30 -19.16
C LEU A 81 11.92 16.81 -19.09
N ILE A 82 10.72 17.28 -18.73
CA ILE A 82 10.46 18.70 -18.52
C ILE A 82 10.78 19.10 -17.09
N GLY A 83 10.42 18.24 -16.14
CA GLY A 83 10.62 18.47 -14.71
C GLY A 83 9.80 17.51 -13.87
N TYR A 84 9.82 17.73 -12.57
CA TYR A 84 8.97 17.02 -11.63
C TYR A 84 8.54 17.93 -10.48
N GLU A 85 7.50 17.52 -9.79
CA GLU A 85 6.96 18.25 -8.66
C GLU A 85 7.76 17.93 -7.39
N THR A 86 8.58 18.88 -6.94
CA THR A 86 9.33 18.81 -5.67
C THR A 86 8.40 18.52 -4.49
N GLY A 87 8.77 17.56 -3.65
CA GLY A 87 7.96 17.14 -2.50
C GLY A 87 6.70 16.33 -2.84
N SER A 88 6.46 16.03 -4.12
CA SER A 88 5.34 15.23 -4.60
C SER A 88 5.86 14.07 -5.47
N THR A 89 5.01 13.53 -6.35
CA THR A 89 5.30 12.30 -7.10
C THR A 89 5.11 12.43 -8.60
N ARG A 90 4.71 13.61 -9.10
CA ARG A 90 4.44 13.86 -10.52
C ARG A 90 5.74 14.17 -11.26
N VAL A 91 6.01 13.43 -12.32
CA VAL A 91 7.09 13.66 -13.28
C VAL A 91 6.47 13.97 -14.62
N TRP A 92 6.85 15.09 -15.24
CA TRP A 92 6.31 15.51 -16.53
C TRP A 92 7.28 15.23 -17.65
N LEU A 93 6.79 14.52 -18.66
CA LEU A 93 7.54 14.16 -19.86
C LEU A 93 6.83 14.70 -21.09
N GLN A 94 7.61 15.23 -22.02
CA GLN A 94 7.14 15.51 -23.37
C GLN A 94 7.46 14.31 -24.26
N MET A 95 6.44 13.72 -24.87
CA MET A 95 6.63 12.65 -25.85
C MET A 95 7.11 13.23 -27.19
N PRO A 96 7.76 12.44 -28.06
CA PRO A 96 8.27 12.91 -29.37
C PRO A 96 7.19 13.57 -30.25
N ARG A 97 5.93 13.19 -30.03
CA ARG A 97 4.75 13.68 -30.76
C ARG A 97 4.23 15.03 -30.22
N GLY A 98 4.86 15.58 -29.19
CA GLY A 98 4.49 16.85 -28.55
C GLY A 98 3.53 16.72 -27.36
N ASN A 99 2.94 15.54 -27.13
CA ASN A 99 2.04 15.30 -26.00
C ASN A 99 2.79 15.39 -24.66
N LEU A 100 2.12 15.92 -23.64
CA LEU A 100 2.61 15.89 -22.26
C LEU A 100 2.03 14.70 -21.52
N GLU A 101 2.89 13.92 -20.89
CA GLU A 101 2.49 12.80 -20.03
C GLU A 101 2.98 13.03 -18.61
N THR A 102 2.15 12.61 -17.64
CA THR A 102 2.51 12.60 -16.22
C THR A 102 2.77 11.17 -15.78
N ILE A 103 3.95 10.93 -15.22
CA ILE A 103 4.40 9.64 -14.71
C ILE A 103 4.65 9.76 -13.20
N HIS A 104 4.41 8.67 -12.47
CA HIS A 104 4.72 8.58 -11.05
C HIS A 104 5.72 7.44 -10.83
N LEU A 105 6.94 7.78 -10.41
CA LEU A 105 7.96 6.79 -10.06
C LEU A 105 7.65 6.19 -8.69
N LYS A 106 7.90 4.88 -8.54
CA LYS A 106 7.64 4.16 -7.28
C LYS A 106 8.48 4.73 -6.14
N GLU A 107 9.70 5.17 -6.41
CA GLU A 107 10.61 5.72 -5.41
C GLU A 107 10.03 7.00 -4.79
N LEU A 108 9.53 7.91 -5.63
CA LEU A 108 8.87 9.14 -5.17
C LEU A 108 7.58 8.82 -4.40
N LEU A 109 6.78 7.86 -4.89
CA LEU A 109 5.57 7.40 -4.19
C LEU A 109 5.90 6.85 -2.80
N LEU A 110 6.88 5.96 -2.69
CA LEU A 110 7.27 5.35 -1.42
C LEU A 110 7.84 6.38 -0.46
N ASN A 111 8.62 7.36 -0.93
CA ASN A 111 9.15 8.40 -0.06
C ASN A 111 8.05 9.36 0.43
N LYS A 112 7.06 9.68 -0.41
CA LYS A 112 5.86 10.40 0.04
C LYS A 112 5.06 9.59 1.06
N LEU A 113 4.86 8.29 0.82
CA LEU A 113 4.14 7.40 1.73
C LEU A 113 4.84 7.28 3.09
N LYS A 114 6.17 7.16 3.14
CA LYS A 114 6.91 7.15 4.41
C LYS A 114 6.62 8.39 5.26
N LYS A 115 6.56 9.58 4.65
CA LYS A 115 6.22 10.83 5.36
C LYS A 115 4.79 10.75 5.93
N LEU A 116 3.82 10.43 5.07
CA LEU A 116 2.42 10.28 5.49
C LEU A 116 2.21 9.26 6.60
N LEU A 117 2.90 8.11 6.54
CA LEU A 117 2.80 7.06 7.57
C LEU A 117 3.42 7.49 8.91
N ASN A 118 4.54 8.20 8.88
CA ASN A 118 5.16 8.75 10.10
C ASN A 118 4.33 9.86 10.73
N ASP A 119 3.64 10.65 9.90
CA ASP A 119 2.82 11.79 10.32
C ASP A 119 1.35 11.41 10.63
N LEU A 120 1.02 10.11 10.62
CA LEU A 120 -0.31 9.55 10.90
C LEU A 120 -1.41 9.97 9.89
N HIS A 121 -1.03 10.36 8.67
CA HIS A 121 -1.95 10.66 7.57
C HIS A 121 -2.31 9.39 6.78
N PHE A 122 -3.00 8.46 7.43
CA PHE A 122 -3.30 7.13 6.90
C PHE A 122 -4.28 7.14 5.73
N LYS A 123 -5.29 8.02 5.76
CA LYS A 123 -6.28 8.15 4.69
C LYS A 123 -5.64 8.58 3.37
N ASP A 124 -4.79 9.60 3.42
CA ASP A 124 -4.07 10.08 2.24
C ASP A 124 -3.13 9.01 1.69
N ALA A 125 -2.45 8.29 2.59
CA ALA A 125 -1.63 7.14 2.20
C ALA A 125 -2.48 6.05 1.52
N ALA A 126 -3.65 5.70 2.07
CA ALA A 126 -4.52 4.67 1.51
C ALA A 126 -5.03 5.04 0.11
N VAL A 127 -5.38 6.31 -0.11
CA VAL A 127 -5.81 6.81 -1.43
C VAL A 127 -4.66 6.70 -2.44
N ILE A 128 -3.44 7.10 -2.07
CA ILE A 128 -2.26 6.99 -2.94
C ILE A 128 -1.96 5.52 -3.24
N MET A 129 -1.97 4.65 -2.23
CA MET A 129 -1.69 3.23 -2.39
C MET A 129 -2.72 2.55 -3.30
N LYS A 130 -4.03 2.83 -3.11
CA LYS A 130 -5.11 2.34 -3.99
C LYS A 130 -4.92 2.84 -5.42
N LYS A 131 -4.69 4.14 -5.62
CA LYS A 131 -4.55 4.75 -6.95
C LYS A 131 -3.36 4.21 -7.73
N HIS A 132 -2.22 4.04 -7.07
CA HIS A 132 -0.96 3.63 -7.69
C HIS A 132 -0.64 2.14 -7.52
N ARG A 133 -1.57 1.36 -6.95
CA ARG A 133 -1.44 -0.09 -6.70
C ARG A 133 -0.16 -0.43 -5.92
N ILE A 134 0.11 0.34 -4.87
CA ILE A 134 1.14 0.03 -3.88
C ILE A 134 0.54 -0.97 -2.88
N ASP A 135 1.35 -1.93 -2.44
CA ASP A 135 0.91 -2.97 -1.51
C ASP A 135 0.57 -2.37 -0.15
N MET A 136 -0.66 -2.59 0.29
CA MET A 136 -1.19 -2.02 1.54
C MET A 136 -0.58 -2.67 2.79
N ASN A 137 0.12 -3.81 2.67
CA ASN A 137 0.92 -4.36 3.77
C ASN A 137 1.99 -3.37 4.27
N LEU A 138 2.35 -2.39 3.43
CA LEU A 138 3.27 -1.33 3.81
C LEU A 138 2.82 -0.51 5.03
N PHE A 139 1.50 -0.39 5.29
CA PHE A 139 1.01 0.25 6.52
C PHE A 139 1.60 -0.38 7.78
N TYR A 140 1.64 -1.71 7.82
CA TYR A 140 2.22 -2.46 8.92
C TYR A 140 3.75 -2.57 8.79
N ASP A 141 4.24 -3.00 7.62
CA ASP A 141 5.65 -3.37 7.43
C ASP A 141 6.60 -2.17 7.50
N HIS A 142 6.11 -0.95 7.26
CA HIS A 142 6.89 0.28 7.42
C HIS A 142 7.41 0.46 8.85
N ASN A 143 6.57 0.22 9.85
CA ASN A 143 6.95 0.27 11.25
C ASN A 143 5.92 -0.50 12.10
N PRO A 144 6.10 -1.83 12.30
CA PRO A 144 5.11 -2.68 12.95
C PRO A 144 4.72 -2.21 14.36
N GLU A 145 5.69 -1.80 15.17
CA GLU A 145 5.45 -1.36 16.56
C GLU A 145 4.65 -0.04 16.58
N PHE A 146 5.01 0.91 15.71
CA PHE A 146 4.29 2.18 15.59
C PHE A 146 2.87 1.97 15.05
N PHE A 147 2.71 1.15 14.02
CA PHE A 147 1.39 0.86 13.45
C PHE A 147 0.46 0.22 14.48
N MET A 148 0.93 -0.79 15.21
CA MET A 148 0.11 -1.43 16.25
C MET A 148 -0.28 -0.47 17.38
N LYS A 149 0.58 0.50 17.71
CA LYS A 149 0.27 1.53 18.70
C LYS A 149 -0.84 2.49 18.23
N TYR A 150 -0.87 2.82 16.94
CA TYR A 150 -1.78 3.83 16.37
C TYR A 150 -2.87 3.22 15.47
N ILE A 151 -3.15 1.93 15.61
CA ILE A 151 -4.10 1.23 14.76
C ILE A 151 -5.54 1.77 14.92
N GLY A 152 -5.89 2.29 16.10
CA GLY A 152 -7.18 2.95 16.29
C GLY A 152 -7.29 4.22 15.44
N GLN A 153 -6.27 5.09 15.52
CA GLN A 153 -6.18 6.28 14.67
C GLN A 153 -6.19 5.92 13.17
N PHE A 154 -5.59 4.80 12.78
CA PHE A 154 -5.64 4.30 11.40
C PHE A 154 -7.06 3.96 10.95
N VAL A 155 -7.84 3.26 11.79
CA VAL A 155 -9.23 2.91 11.47
C VAL A 155 -10.09 4.17 11.37
N GLU A 156 -9.98 5.07 12.35
CA GLU A 156 -10.75 6.31 12.41
C GLU A 156 -10.39 7.29 11.27
N ASP A 157 -9.10 7.48 10.98
CA ASP A 157 -8.65 8.39 9.91
C ASP A 157 -9.09 7.90 8.53
N ILE A 158 -8.95 6.59 8.25
CA ILE A 158 -9.43 6.04 6.98
C ILE A 158 -10.96 6.18 6.86
N GLY A 159 -11.69 5.81 7.91
CA GLY A 159 -13.16 6.01 8.02
C GLY A 159 -13.96 5.43 6.85
N SER A 160 -13.40 4.46 6.13
CA SER A 160 -13.97 3.92 4.89
C SER A 160 -13.84 2.40 4.88
N ALA A 161 -14.98 1.72 4.96
CA ALA A 161 -15.05 0.26 4.88
C ALA A 161 -14.40 -0.27 3.59
N GLU A 162 -14.51 0.44 2.45
CA GLU A 162 -13.88 0.02 1.20
C GLU A 162 -12.35 -0.04 1.31
N LEU A 163 -11.73 1.03 1.84
CA LEU A 163 -10.27 1.10 1.98
C LEU A 163 -9.75 0.15 3.06
N LEU A 164 -10.46 0.03 4.18
CA LEU A 164 -10.11 -0.93 5.23
C LEU A 164 -10.27 -2.37 4.75
N ASN A 165 -11.32 -2.68 3.99
CA ASN A 165 -11.50 -4.00 3.39
C ASN A 165 -10.39 -4.32 2.39
N LEU A 166 -9.96 -3.35 1.58
CA LEU A 166 -8.82 -3.52 0.68
C LEU A 166 -7.53 -3.83 1.46
N PHE A 167 -7.28 -3.12 2.56
CA PHE A 167 -6.15 -3.40 3.44
C PHE A 167 -6.22 -4.82 4.01
N VAL A 168 -7.32 -5.19 4.69
CA VAL A 168 -7.46 -6.51 5.32
C VAL A 168 -7.39 -7.64 4.28
N ALA A 169 -8.01 -7.47 3.11
CA ALA A 169 -7.94 -8.46 2.03
C ALA A 169 -6.50 -8.69 1.55
N SER A 170 -5.69 -7.64 1.48
CA SER A 170 -4.30 -7.71 1.03
C SER A 170 -3.32 -8.29 2.07
N LEU A 171 -3.70 -8.30 3.36
CA LEU A 171 -2.82 -8.73 4.44
C LEU A 171 -2.22 -10.11 4.20
N ASN A 172 -0.92 -10.24 4.41
CA ASN A 172 -0.21 -11.50 4.41
C ASN A 172 0.94 -11.45 5.42
N ASN A 173 1.56 -12.60 5.67
CA ASN A 173 2.67 -12.70 6.63
C ASN A 173 4.02 -12.32 6.01
N ASP A 174 4.07 -12.07 4.70
CA ASP A 174 5.30 -11.61 4.06
C ASP A 174 5.55 -10.15 4.40
N ASN A 175 6.83 -9.78 4.38
CA ASN A 175 7.28 -8.42 4.68
C ASN A 175 7.67 -7.71 3.38
N VAL A 176 6.82 -6.78 2.92
CA VAL A 176 7.04 -6.09 1.64
C VAL A 176 8.27 -5.19 1.64
N THR A 177 8.74 -4.76 2.82
CA THR A 177 9.96 -3.95 2.97
C THR A 177 11.24 -4.74 2.76
N LEU A 178 11.19 -6.07 2.85
CA LEU A 178 12.32 -6.95 2.54
C LEU A 178 12.22 -7.60 1.16
N GLY A 179 11.01 -7.65 0.60
CA GLY A 179 10.77 -8.10 -0.77
C GLY A 179 10.78 -6.95 -1.77
N ILE A 180 9.59 -6.64 -2.29
CA ILE A 180 9.38 -5.72 -3.42
C ILE A 180 9.82 -4.28 -3.19
N TYR A 181 10.02 -3.85 -1.93
CA TYR A 181 10.45 -2.49 -1.57
C TYR A 181 11.82 -2.45 -0.87
N SER A 182 12.60 -3.53 -0.93
CA SER A 182 13.91 -3.66 -0.26
C SER A 182 14.91 -2.55 -0.58
N GLU A 183 14.95 -2.08 -1.82
CA GLU A 183 15.84 -0.98 -2.25
C GLU A 183 15.47 0.37 -1.60
N ASN A 184 14.21 0.55 -1.22
CA ASN A 184 13.74 1.76 -0.53
C ASN A 184 13.82 1.62 1.00
N TYR A 185 14.03 0.42 1.51
CA TYR A 185 13.99 0.08 2.95
C TYR A 185 15.27 -0.62 3.43
N SER A 186 16.40 -0.39 2.76
CA SER A 186 17.68 -1.09 2.99
C SER A 186 18.34 -0.89 4.38
N ASN A 187 17.61 -0.36 5.35
CA ASN A 187 18.06 -0.16 6.72
C ASN A 187 18.08 -1.48 7.51
N SER A 188 19.16 -1.68 8.28
CA SER A 188 19.38 -2.91 9.08
C SER A 188 18.28 -3.23 10.11
N ASN A 189 17.44 -2.25 10.46
CA ASN A 189 16.37 -2.42 11.44
C ASN A 189 15.23 -3.32 10.92
N HIS A 190 14.84 -3.20 9.65
CA HIS A 190 13.76 -4.04 9.08
C HIS A 190 14.16 -5.52 9.04
N ILE A 191 15.43 -5.80 8.71
CA ILE A 191 15.98 -7.16 8.71
C ILE A 191 15.99 -7.77 10.12
N LYS A 192 16.31 -6.97 11.14
CA LYS A 192 16.33 -7.44 12.54
C LYS A 192 14.93 -7.75 13.06
N LEU A 193 13.97 -6.86 12.78
CA LEU A 193 12.57 -7.02 13.19
C LEU A 193 11.95 -8.26 12.55
N ASP A 194 12.18 -8.48 11.27
CA ASP A 194 11.68 -9.64 10.54
C ASP A 194 12.24 -10.95 11.07
N LYS A 195 13.56 -11.02 11.29
CA LYS A 195 14.21 -12.19 11.92
C LYS A 195 13.69 -12.46 13.32
N LYS A 196 13.25 -11.44 14.06
CA LYS A 196 12.62 -11.61 15.38
C LYS A 196 11.22 -12.18 15.24
N ALA A 197 10.40 -11.64 14.34
CA ALA A 197 9.03 -12.11 14.08
C ALA A 197 8.98 -13.56 13.58
N VAL A 198 9.90 -13.94 12.67
CA VAL A 198 10.04 -15.32 12.18
C VAL A 198 10.43 -16.26 13.33
N LYS A 199 11.28 -15.81 14.25
CA LYS A 199 11.67 -16.63 15.42
C LYS A 199 10.55 -16.76 16.46
N SER A 200 9.67 -15.77 16.59
CA SER A 200 8.55 -15.80 17.54
C SER A 200 7.29 -16.49 16.99
N ASN A 201 7.31 -16.97 15.74
CA ASN A 201 6.10 -17.46 15.03
C ASN A 201 4.93 -16.46 15.13
N GLU A 202 5.22 -15.16 15.13
CA GLU A 202 4.20 -14.13 15.24
C GLU A 202 3.37 -14.08 13.96
N ASN A 203 2.08 -14.43 14.07
CA ASN A 203 1.13 -14.32 12.96
C ASN A 203 0.68 -12.86 12.82
N LYS A 204 1.37 -12.11 11.96
CA LYS A 204 1.06 -10.71 11.60
C LYS A 204 -0.42 -10.55 11.25
N VAL A 205 -0.95 -11.41 10.39
CA VAL A 205 -2.34 -11.34 9.94
C VAL A 205 -3.31 -11.44 11.11
N GLN A 206 -3.13 -12.45 11.97
CA GLN A 206 -4.01 -12.67 13.13
C GLN A 206 -3.95 -11.51 14.13
N LYS A 207 -2.75 -11.00 14.42
CA LYS A 207 -2.54 -9.88 15.34
C LYS A 207 -3.25 -8.61 14.85
N VAL A 208 -3.02 -8.23 13.60
CA VAL A 208 -3.64 -7.05 12.99
C VAL A 208 -5.16 -7.20 12.91
N CYS A 209 -5.65 -8.35 12.45
CA CYS A 209 -7.09 -8.63 12.34
C CYS A 209 -7.80 -8.53 13.69
N THR A 210 -7.19 -9.08 14.75
CA THR A 210 -7.75 -9.05 16.11
C THR A 210 -7.84 -7.61 16.63
N THR A 211 -6.76 -6.84 16.53
CA THR A 211 -6.75 -5.47 17.08
C THR A 211 -7.66 -4.51 16.30
N ILE A 212 -7.76 -4.64 14.96
CA ILE A 212 -8.73 -3.86 14.16
C ILE A 212 -10.15 -4.18 14.60
N ARG A 213 -10.46 -5.46 14.75
CA ARG A 213 -11.79 -5.91 15.16
C ARG A 213 -12.17 -5.38 16.53
N GLU A 214 -11.30 -5.56 17.52
CA GLU A 214 -11.52 -5.08 18.90
C GLU A 214 -11.73 -3.57 18.93
N HIS A 215 -10.95 -2.82 18.15
CA HIS A 215 -11.10 -1.38 18.07
C HIS A 215 -12.43 -0.97 17.44
N ILE A 216 -12.82 -1.54 16.28
CA ILE A 216 -14.10 -1.21 15.63
C ILE A 216 -15.28 -1.52 16.58
N LEU A 217 -15.23 -2.66 17.28
CA LEU A 217 -16.29 -3.05 18.22
C LEU A 217 -16.34 -2.17 19.50
N SER A 218 -15.32 -1.34 19.73
CA SER A 218 -15.31 -0.38 20.84
C SER A 218 -15.83 1.02 20.46
N LEU A 219 -16.12 1.25 19.17
CA LEU A 219 -16.73 2.49 18.68
C LEU A 219 -18.24 2.52 18.96
N ASP A 220 -18.88 3.64 18.65
CA ASP A 220 -20.34 3.79 18.70
C ASP A 220 -21.06 3.05 17.57
N ASP A 221 -22.36 2.83 17.78
CA ASP A 221 -23.22 2.03 16.90
C ASP A 221 -23.21 2.47 15.43
N ILE A 222 -23.03 3.76 15.17
CA ILE A 222 -22.97 4.32 13.81
C ILE A 222 -21.71 3.80 13.10
N HIS A 223 -20.54 4.00 13.71
CA HIS A 223 -19.27 3.55 13.14
C HIS A 223 -19.19 2.03 13.05
N ILE A 224 -19.73 1.30 14.04
CA ILE A 224 -19.83 -0.15 13.97
C ILE A 224 -20.63 -0.56 12.73
N THR A 225 -21.80 0.04 12.51
CA THR A 225 -22.68 -0.30 11.38
C THR A 225 -21.98 -0.10 10.04
N ASP A 226 -21.25 1.02 9.89
CA ASP A 226 -20.56 1.37 8.66
C ASP A 226 -19.33 0.49 8.39
N LEU A 227 -18.58 0.14 9.44
CA LEU A 227 -17.32 -0.60 9.33
C LEU A 227 -17.47 -2.11 9.57
N TYR A 228 -18.66 -2.62 9.84
CA TYR A 228 -18.86 -4.02 10.21
C TYR A 228 -18.41 -5.02 9.15
N THR A 229 -18.45 -4.64 7.87
CA THR A 229 -17.92 -5.49 6.78
C THR A 229 -16.43 -5.76 6.95
N THR A 230 -15.67 -4.79 7.49
CA THR A 230 -14.26 -4.96 7.84
C THR A 230 -14.10 -5.94 9.00
N VAL A 231 -14.95 -5.85 10.03
CA VAL A 231 -14.96 -6.83 11.14
C VAL A 231 -15.18 -8.24 10.60
N ILE A 232 -16.18 -8.45 9.74
CA ILE A 232 -16.43 -9.76 9.11
C ILE A 232 -15.20 -10.23 8.35
N LEU A 233 -14.63 -9.37 7.50
CA LEU A 233 -13.46 -9.74 6.70
C LEU A 233 -12.26 -10.11 7.56
N THR A 234 -12.07 -9.49 8.74
CA THR A 234 -10.98 -9.89 9.65
C THR A 234 -11.11 -11.35 10.11
N TYR A 235 -12.32 -11.87 10.35
CA TYR A 235 -12.53 -13.28 10.73
C TYR A 235 -12.25 -14.23 9.56
N LEU A 236 -12.65 -13.83 8.37
CA LEU A 236 -12.47 -14.64 7.16
C LEU A 236 -11.01 -14.66 6.69
N LYS A 237 -10.23 -13.64 7.04
CA LYS A 237 -8.81 -13.51 6.66
C LYS A 237 -7.86 -14.34 7.53
N GLU A 238 -8.30 -14.73 8.72
CA GLU A 238 -7.54 -15.65 9.59
C GLU A 238 -7.29 -17.00 8.90
N GLN A 239 -6.27 -17.74 9.39
CA GLN A 239 -5.88 -19.03 8.85
C GLN A 239 -5.92 -20.09 9.98
N PRO A 240 -6.85 -21.07 9.95
CA PRO A 240 -7.95 -21.23 8.99
C PRO A 240 -9.04 -20.14 9.14
N PRO A 241 -9.83 -19.86 8.07
CA PRO A 241 -10.93 -18.89 8.12
C PRO A 241 -11.96 -19.21 9.21
N GLN A 242 -12.29 -18.23 10.04
CA GLN A 242 -13.20 -18.41 11.18
C GLN A 242 -14.66 -18.06 10.83
N VAL A 243 -15.22 -18.77 9.83
CA VAL A 243 -16.56 -18.46 9.29
C VAL A 243 -17.66 -18.59 10.34
N SER A 244 -17.62 -19.62 11.20
CA SER A 244 -18.61 -19.82 12.27
C SER A 244 -18.62 -18.67 13.28
N LYS A 245 -17.43 -18.20 13.67
CA LYS A 245 -17.30 -17.04 14.57
C LYS A 245 -17.79 -15.76 13.91
N ALA A 246 -17.54 -15.58 12.62
CA ALA A 246 -18.05 -14.43 11.88
C ALA A 246 -19.59 -14.39 11.86
N LEU A 247 -20.23 -15.55 11.61
CA LEU A 247 -21.69 -15.68 11.59
C LEU A 247 -22.32 -15.45 12.97
N LEU A 248 -21.68 -15.92 14.04
CA LEU A 248 -22.15 -15.64 15.41
C LEU A 248 -21.98 -14.16 15.77
N ALA A 249 -20.81 -13.59 15.49
CA ALA A 249 -20.54 -12.18 15.80
C ALA A 249 -21.52 -11.25 15.08
N LEU A 250 -21.79 -11.50 13.79
CA LEU A 250 -22.72 -10.67 13.01
C LEU A 250 -24.16 -10.78 13.53
N ARG A 251 -24.58 -11.96 13.99
CA ARG A 251 -25.89 -12.17 14.62
C ARG A 251 -26.01 -11.39 15.92
N GLU A 252 -25.02 -11.55 16.80
CA GLU A 252 -24.98 -10.84 18.08
C GLU A 252 -24.99 -9.33 17.90
N GLN A 253 -24.24 -8.82 16.92
CA GLN A 253 -24.20 -7.39 16.65
C GLN A 253 -25.49 -6.88 16.03
N ALA A 254 -26.08 -7.64 15.09
CA ALA A 254 -27.36 -7.30 14.50
C ALA A 254 -28.48 -7.19 15.54
N LEU A 255 -28.46 -8.03 16.58
CA LEU A 255 -29.46 -7.96 17.67
C LEU A 255 -29.32 -6.70 18.55
N LYS A 256 -28.14 -6.09 18.61
CA LYS A 256 -27.88 -4.87 19.39
C LYS A 256 -28.22 -3.58 18.65
N LEU A 257 -28.16 -3.60 17.32
CA LEU A 257 -28.26 -2.40 16.49
C LEU A 257 -29.69 -2.12 16.00
N PRO A 258 -30.05 -0.83 15.78
CA PRO A 258 -31.27 -0.48 15.07
C PRO A 258 -31.23 -1.05 13.65
N HIS A 259 -32.38 -1.47 13.12
CA HIS A 259 -32.49 -2.13 11.80
C HIS A 259 -31.67 -3.42 11.66
N GLY A 260 -31.38 -4.11 12.78
CA GLY A 260 -30.61 -5.34 12.84
C GLY A 260 -30.94 -6.41 11.80
N LYS A 261 -32.24 -6.63 11.51
CA LYS A 261 -32.67 -7.62 10.50
C LYS A 261 -32.18 -7.31 9.08
N GLU A 262 -32.13 -6.03 8.70
CA GLU A 262 -31.66 -5.62 7.37
C GLU A 262 -30.13 -5.70 7.29
N LEU A 263 -29.45 -5.29 8.38
CA LEU A 263 -28.00 -5.39 8.52
C LEU A 263 -27.54 -6.86 8.49
N GLU A 264 -28.22 -7.74 9.22
CA GLU A 264 -27.95 -9.17 9.23
C GLU A 264 -28.00 -9.77 7.82
N LYS A 265 -29.05 -9.46 7.04
CA LYS A 265 -29.16 -9.93 5.65
C LYS A 265 -28.00 -9.42 4.79
N LYS A 266 -27.68 -8.13 4.89
CA LYS A 266 -26.56 -7.51 4.16
C LYS A 266 -25.22 -8.17 4.51
N TRP A 267 -24.99 -8.45 5.78
CA TRP A 267 -23.75 -9.06 6.27
C TRP A 267 -23.63 -10.54 5.89
N ILE A 268 -24.72 -11.31 5.95
CA ILE A 268 -24.75 -12.69 5.46
C ILE A 268 -24.45 -12.73 3.95
N ALA A 269 -25.05 -11.84 3.16
CA ALA A 269 -24.75 -11.73 1.74
C ALA A 269 -23.27 -11.41 1.48
N TYR A 270 -22.67 -10.54 2.30
CA TYR A 270 -21.25 -10.22 2.22
C TYR A 270 -20.36 -11.43 2.55
N VAL A 271 -20.67 -12.21 3.59
CA VAL A 271 -19.97 -13.46 3.90
C VAL A 271 -20.08 -14.45 2.73
N SER A 272 -21.28 -14.59 2.14
CA SER A 272 -21.52 -15.47 0.98
C SER A 272 -20.70 -15.09 -0.24
N LEU A 273 -20.45 -13.80 -0.46
CA LEU A 273 -19.61 -13.33 -1.56
C LEU A 273 -18.13 -13.70 -1.34
N LEU A 274 -17.66 -13.64 -0.11
CA LEU A 274 -16.24 -13.86 0.24
C LEU A 274 -15.88 -15.33 0.45
N ALA A 275 -16.85 -16.18 0.83
CA ALA A 275 -16.66 -17.60 1.09
C ALA A 275 -17.58 -18.48 0.21
N PRO A 276 -17.47 -18.42 -1.14
CA PRO A 276 -18.39 -19.13 -2.04
C PRO A 276 -18.24 -20.66 -2.00
N THR A 277 -17.07 -21.15 -1.57
CA THR A 277 -16.78 -22.60 -1.47
C THR A 277 -17.29 -23.21 -0.17
N GLU A 278 -17.57 -22.38 0.84
CA GLU A 278 -18.03 -22.84 2.14
C GLU A 278 -19.53 -23.11 2.10
N ASN A 279 -19.96 -24.25 2.65
CA ASN A 279 -21.38 -24.51 2.83
C ASN A 279 -21.88 -23.72 4.06
N LEU A 280 -22.19 -22.44 3.84
CA LEU A 280 -22.60 -21.53 4.91
C LEU A 280 -23.79 -22.04 5.72
N PHE A 281 -24.70 -22.81 5.11
CA PHE A 281 -25.81 -23.44 5.82
C PHE A 281 -25.32 -24.46 6.85
N ASN A 282 -24.41 -25.36 6.45
CA ASN A 282 -23.83 -26.35 7.37
C ASN A 282 -22.97 -25.67 8.45
N VAL A 283 -22.23 -24.62 8.08
CA VAL A 283 -21.45 -23.84 9.05
C VAL A 283 -22.37 -23.18 10.07
N ALA A 284 -23.46 -22.54 9.62
CA ALA A 284 -24.46 -21.96 10.51
C ALA A 284 -25.13 -23.03 11.41
N LEU A 285 -25.48 -24.19 10.86
CA LEU A 285 -26.05 -25.29 11.63
C LEU A 285 -25.11 -25.77 12.75
N SER A 286 -23.79 -25.76 12.49
CA SER A 286 -22.79 -26.14 13.51
C SER A 286 -22.66 -25.14 14.66
N THR A 287 -23.23 -23.94 14.53
CA THR A 287 -23.30 -22.94 15.62
C THR A 287 -24.42 -23.18 16.62
N TYR A 288 -25.33 -24.14 16.36
CA TYR A 288 -26.52 -24.44 17.15
C TYR A 288 -27.55 -23.29 17.28
N ASP A 289 -27.38 -22.17 16.56
CA ASP A 289 -28.40 -21.13 16.42
C ASP A 289 -29.29 -21.41 15.20
N LEU A 290 -30.49 -21.93 15.46
CA LEU A 290 -31.48 -22.24 14.42
C LEU A 290 -31.99 -20.98 13.70
N ASN A 291 -32.05 -19.83 14.38
CA ASN A 291 -32.51 -18.59 13.77
C ASN A 291 -31.47 -18.05 12.79
N LEU A 292 -30.18 -18.13 13.16
CA LEU A 292 -29.07 -17.81 12.26
C LEU A 292 -29.05 -18.75 11.05
N THR A 293 -29.25 -20.06 11.27
CA THR A 293 -29.32 -21.06 10.20
C THR A 293 -30.47 -20.75 9.23
N LEU A 294 -31.63 -20.36 9.74
CA LEU A 294 -32.79 -19.94 8.94
C LEU A 294 -32.47 -18.67 8.15
N ALA A 295 -31.88 -17.66 8.79
CA ALA A 295 -31.48 -16.41 8.11
C ALA A 295 -30.47 -16.68 6.97
N VAL A 296 -29.51 -17.57 7.18
CA VAL A 296 -28.55 -17.98 6.15
C VAL A 296 -29.25 -18.73 5.01
N ALA A 297 -30.22 -19.59 5.31
CA ALA A 297 -31.00 -20.32 4.31
C ALA A 297 -31.83 -19.37 3.43
N GLU A 298 -32.52 -18.40 4.03
CA GLU A 298 -33.31 -17.39 3.31
C GLU A 298 -32.44 -16.57 2.35
N ASN A 299 -31.25 -16.16 2.79
CA ASN A 299 -30.31 -15.39 1.95
C ASN A 299 -29.70 -16.25 0.83
N SER A 300 -29.38 -17.52 1.11
CA SER A 300 -28.79 -18.43 0.12
C SER A 300 -29.76 -18.80 -1.02
N GLN A 301 -31.06 -18.83 -0.74
CA GLN A 301 -32.07 -19.06 -1.77
C GLN A 301 -32.16 -17.87 -2.73
N MET A 302 -32.01 -16.62 -2.27
CA MET A 302 -32.01 -15.44 -3.15
C MET A 302 -30.78 -15.35 -4.05
N VAL A 303 -29.58 -15.73 -3.56
CA VAL A 303 -28.33 -15.64 -4.33
C VAL A 303 -28.31 -16.60 -5.54
N LYS A 304 -29.09 -17.69 -5.52
CA LYS A 304 -29.23 -18.60 -6.67
C LYS A 304 -30.07 -18.05 -7.83
N PHE A 305 -30.77 -16.93 -7.64
CA PHE A 305 -31.64 -16.31 -8.65
C PHE A 305 -31.12 -14.97 -9.19
N LEU A 306 -29.85 -14.63 -8.91
CA LEU A 306 -29.11 -13.51 -9.51
C LEU A 306 -27.92 -14.06 -10.31
#